data_AF-A0A9P8J7U0-F1
#
_entry.id   AF-A0A9P8J7U0-F1
#
_cell.length_a   1.000
_cell.length_b   1.000
_cell.length_c   1.000
_cell.angle_alpha   90.00
_cell.angle_beta   90.00
_cell.angle_gamma   90.00
#
_symmetry.space_group_name_H-M   'P 1'
#
loop_
_entity.id
_entity.type
_entity.pdbx_description
1 polymer ?
#
loop_
_entity_poly.entity_id
_entity_poly.type
_entity_poly.pdbx_seq_one_letter_code
_entity_poly.pdbx_strand_id
1 'polypeptide(L)'
;MLTSAATFSLLVSLASAAAVANPQQLLVQGASVPALDHINQTSFKKFAIEDMSDAKFRLHHHAVKAMLGDESYLLLRKAELDTRESEVWTYLWEHEMDCGDWMNEDEDDDNDETLYPQKIYLSGRRIFDADPKRVPQDVINALLDIDRREGEIRSQLYRERYCNFNETTGALDEKPVGVEKAEPKWKIAVPEEYLQYQIPDSILEVERKARDDKWKAKDEEHKQDILAGRVSVRNMKMPDLSKCEKLEVHVWHDDY
;
A
#
# COMPACT_ATOMS: atom_id res chain seq x y z
N MET A 1 24.32 17.45 63.08
CA MET A 1 25.36 16.75 62.28
C MET A 1 25.45 15.34 62.86
N LEU A 2 25.28 14.20 62.17
CA LEU A 2 25.15 13.86 60.75
C LEU A 2 24.02 12.82 60.58
N THR A 3 23.37 12.88 59.42
CA THR A 3 22.52 11.83 58.81
C THR A 3 23.38 10.68 58.30
N SER A 4 22.90 9.44 58.38
CA SER A 4 23.48 8.31 57.66
C SER A 4 22.36 7.50 56.99
N ALA A 5 22.40 7.48 55.66
CA ALA A 5 21.50 6.75 54.79
C ALA A 5 22.10 5.37 54.50
N ALA A 6 21.32 4.31 54.67
CA ALA A 6 21.69 2.95 54.27
C ALA A 6 21.11 2.66 52.89
N THR A 7 21.97 2.40 51.92
CA THR A 7 21.63 1.94 50.57
C THR A 7 21.58 0.40 50.56
N PHE A 8 20.45 -0.14 50.12
CA PHE A 8 20.28 -1.58 49.87
C PHE A 8 20.81 -1.93 48.47
N SER A 9 21.80 -2.82 48.40
CA SER A 9 22.22 -3.49 47.17
C SER A 9 21.53 -4.86 47.08
N LEU A 10 20.72 -5.06 46.04
CA LEU A 10 20.14 -6.36 45.69
C LEU A 10 20.90 -6.94 44.51
N LEU A 11 21.80 -7.90 44.79
CA LEU A 11 22.38 -8.80 43.80
C LEU A 11 21.55 -10.08 43.77
N VAL A 12 20.86 -10.34 42.66
CA VAL A 12 20.23 -11.64 42.39
C VAL A 12 21.10 -12.36 41.35
N SER A 13 21.90 -13.32 41.79
CA SER A 13 22.52 -14.34 40.94
C SER A 13 21.49 -15.42 40.61
N LEU A 14 21.13 -15.59 39.33
CA LEU A 14 20.54 -16.83 38.84
C LEU A 14 21.66 -17.75 38.38
N ALA A 15 21.87 -18.82 39.15
CA ALA A 15 22.70 -19.95 38.76
C ALA A 15 21.81 -21.10 38.23
N SER A 16 22.45 -21.94 37.41
CA SER A 16 22.09 -23.31 37.00
C SER A 16 21.29 -23.43 35.71
N ALA A 17 21.48 -24.45 34.85
CA ALA A 17 22.51 -25.46 34.61
C ALA A 17 21.99 -26.32 33.44
N ALA A 18 22.88 -27.13 32.87
CA ALA A 18 22.60 -28.39 32.17
C ALA A 18 22.05 -28.32 30.73
N ALA A 19 22.98 -28.41 29.78
CA ALA A 19 22.73 -29.02 28.48
C ALA A 19 22.55 -30.53 28.66
N VAL A 20 21.44 -31.08 28.17
CA VAL A 20 21.24 -32.53 28.04
C VAL A 20 20.82 -32.87 26.61
N ALA A 21 21.58 -33.81 26.06
CA ALA A 21 21.29 -34.80 25.03
C ALA A 21 20.88 -34.34 23.62
N ASN A 22 21.76 -34.71 22.69
CA ASN A 22 21.54 -34.89 21.27
C ASN A 22 20.54 -36.04 21.02
N PRO A 23 19.53 -35.85 20.14
CA PRO A 23 19.16 -36.95 19.26
C PRO A 23 18.97 -36.51 17.79
N GLN A 24 19.67 -37.24 16.94
CA GLN A 24 19.21 -37.74 15.63
C GLN A 24 19.13 -36.77 14.44
N GLN A 25 20.15 -36.93 13.61
CA GLN A 25 20.20 -36.70 12.17
C GLN A 25 19.05 -37.43 11.45
N LEU A 26 18.26 -36.69 10.66
CA LEU A 26 17.32 -37.25 9.69
C LEU A 26 17.64 -36.66 8.30
N LEU A 27 18.15 -37.53 7.43
CA LEU A 27 18.29 -37.34 5.99
C LEU A 27 16.92 -37.57 5.34
N VAL A 28 16.32 -36.53 4.74
CA VAL A 28 15.44 -36.69 3.58
C VAL A 28 15.69 -35.53 2.61
N GLN A 29 16.35 -35.86 1.51
CA GLN A 29 16.31 -35.08 0.27
C GLN A 29 14.93 -35.25 -0.36
N GLY A 30 14.21 -34.14 -0.53
CA GLY A 30 13.09 -34.02 -1.44
C GLY A 30 13.21 -32.64 -2.08
N ALA A 31 13.28 -32.59 -3.41
CA ALA A 31 13.53 -31.39 -4.19
C ALA A 31 12.54 -30.27 -3.82
N SER A 32 13.03 -29.26 -3.10
CA SER A 32 12.30 -28.03 -2.81
C SER A 32 12.38 -27.12 -4.04
N VAL A 33 11.26 -27.00 -4.74
CA VAL A 33 10.99 -25.89 -5.68
C VAL A 33 11.14 -24.58 -4.88
N PRO A 34 11.86 -23.56 -5.37
CA PRO A 34 12.16 -22.41 -4.53
C PRO A 34 10.93 -21.50 -4.42
N ALA A 35 10.23 -21.59 -3.29
CA ALA A 35 9.56 -20.43 -2.72
C ALA A 35 10.62 -19.33 -2.47
N LEU A 36 10.25 -18.05 -2.35
CA LEU A 36 11.22 -17.01 -2.01
C LEU A 36 11.87 -17.22 -0.62
N ASP A 37 11.32 -18.13 0.21
CA ASP A 37 11.98 -18.71 1.39
C ASP A 37 13.30 -19.44 1.07
N HIS A 38 13.55 -19.76 -0.20
CA HIS A 38 14.74 -20.45 -0.71
C HIS A 38 15.54 -19.62 -1.72
N ILE A 39 15.07 -18.42 -2.07
CA ILE A 39 15.96 -17.43 -2.67
C ILE A 39 16.81 -16.89 -1.54
N ASN A 40 18.10 -16.96 -1.78
CA ASN A 40 19.17 -16.61 -0.87
C ASN A 40 18.86 -15.23 -0.23
N GLN A 41 18.28 -15.21 0.99
CA GLN A 41 18.02 -14.02 1.81
C GLN A 41 19.27 -13.12 1.97
N THR A 42 20.43 -13.60 1.51
CA THR A 42 21.69 -12.88 1.32
C THR A 42 21.60 -11.61 0.47
N SER A 43 20.59 -11.41 -0.38
CA SER A 43 20.42 -10.17 -1.17
C SER A 43 19.65 -9.07 -0.44
N PHE A 44 18.86 -9.42 0.58
CA PHE A 44 18.06 -8.47 1.34
C PHE A 44 18.80 -7.99 2.58
N LYS A 45 18.47 -6.78 3.05
CA LYS A 45 18.97 -6.30 4.33
C LYS A 45 18.48 -7.23 5.44
N LYS A 46 19.45 -7.77 6.18
CA LYS A 46 19.19 -8.62 7.33
C LYS A 46 18.98 -7.78 8.58
N PHE A 47 17.84 -7.95 9.25
CA PHE A 47 17.53 -7.31 10.51
C PHE A 47 17.90 -8.22 11.68
N ALA A 48 18.47 -7.63 12.73
CA ALA A 48 18.92 -8.40 13.90
C ALA A 48 17.81 -9.22 14.58
N ILE A 49 16.54 -8.81 14.41
CA ILE A 49 15.39 -9.52 14.96
C ILE A 49 15.07 -10.82 14.23
N GLU A 50 15.43 -10.97 12.95
CA GLU A 50 15.14 -12.16 12.14
C GLU A 50 15.80 -13.43 12.68
N ASP A 51 17.06 -13.30 13.13
CA ASP A 51 17.83 -14.42 13.69
C ASP A 51 17.50 -14.75 15.16
N MET A 52 16.61 -13.98 15.80
CA MET A 52 16.26 -14.24 17.19
C MET A 52 15.35 -15.47 17.29
N SER A 53 15.56 -16.30 18.31
CA SER A 53 14.53 -17.26 18.71
C SER A 53 13.31 -16.51 19.24
N ASP A 54 12.14 -17.16 19.27
CA ASP A 54 10.91 -16.50 19.72
C ASP A 54 10.97 -15.96 21.15
N ALA A 55 11.62 -16.70 22.06
CA ALA A 55 11.83 -16.23 23.42
C ALA A 55 12.70 -14.97 23.45
N LYS A 56 13.78 -14.94 22.65
CA LYS A 56 14.68 -13.80 22.54
C LYS A 56 13.99 -12.60 21.89
N PHE A 57 13.19 -12.82 20.86
CA PHE A 57 12.40 -11.78 20.22
C PHE A 57 11.38 -11.17 21.16
N ARG A 58 10.60 -11.97 21.90
CA ARG A 58 9.63 -11.45 22.87
C ARG A 58 10.30 -10.61 23.96
N LEU A 59 11.44 -11.07 24.48
CA LEU A 59 12.21 -10.30 25.46
C LEU A 59 12.72 -8.99 24.85
N HIS A 60 13.29 -9.04 23.64
CA HIS A 60 13.76 -7.86 22.92
C HIS A 60 12.63 -6.87 22.62
N HIS A 61 11.48 -7.37 22.17
CA HIS A 61 10.26 -6.58 21.92
C HIS A 61 9.87 -5.79 23.17
N HIS A 62 9.69 -6.46 24.31
CA HIS A 62 9.30 -5.79 25.55
C HIS A 62 10.37 -4.81 26.04
N ALA A 63 11.65 -5.19 25.99
CA ALA A 63 12.74 -4.33 26.44
C ALA A 63 12.87 -3.06 25.58
N VAL A 64 12.89 -3.20 24.25
CA VAL A 64 13.03 -2.06 23.33
C VAL A 64 11.81 -1.16 23.37
N LYS A 65 10.60 -1.73 23.41
CA LYS A 65 9.37 -0.96 23.59
C LYS A 65 9.39 -0.14 24.88
N ALA A 66 9.81 -0.74 26.00
CA ALA A 66 9.93 -0.04 27.28
C ALA A 66 11.01 1.05 27.27
N MET A 67 12.11 0.87 26.53
CA MET A 67 13.19 1.87 26.42
C MET A 67 12.82 3.05 25.51
N LEU A 68 12.14 2.80 24.40
CA LEU A 68 11.85 3.81 23.37
C LEU A 68 10.51 4.52 23.57
N GLY A 69 9.55 3.86 24.23
CA GLY A 69 8.15 4.24 24.21
C GLY A 69 7.45 3.80 22.91
N ASP A 70 6.12 3.78 22.95
CA ASP A 70 5.28 3.18 21.89
C ASP A 70 5.44 3.86 20.53
N GLU A 71 5.48 5.19 20.48
CA GLU A 71 5.60 5.95 19.22
C GLU A 71 6.94 5.70 18.52
N SER A 72 8.05 5.81 19.25
CA SER A 72 9.38 5.53 18.72
C SER A 72 9.57 4.07 18.35
N TYR A 73 8.97 3.15 19.12
CA TYR A 73 8.97 1.73 18.80
C TYR A 73 8.20 1.44 17.51
N LEU A 74 7.02 2.05 17.33
CA LEU A 74 6.24 1.97 16.10
C LEU A 74 7.05 2.46 14.90
N LEU A 75 7.67 3.64 15.01
CA LEU A 75 8.49 4.21 13.94
C LEU A 75 9.64 3.27 13.54
N LEU A 76 10.33 2.70 14.53
CA LEU A 76 11.39 1.72 14.28
C LEU A 76 10.87 0.52 13.48
N ARG A 77 9.77 -0.09 13.94
CA ARG A 77 9.23 -1.30 13.29
C ARG A 77 8.62 -1.03 11.92
N LYS A 78 7.92 0.10 11.74
CA LYS A 78 7.41 0.53 10.43
C LYS A 78 8.57 0.71 9.46
N ALA A 79 9.64 1.41 9.84
CA ALA A 79 10.81 1.59 8.99
C ALA A 79 11.49 0.26 8.58
N GLU A 80 11.54 -0.72 9.48
CA GLU A 80 12.05 -2.07 9.16
C GLU A 80 11.16 -2.79 8.14
N LEU A 81 9.83 -2.74 8.31
CA LEU A 81 8.84 -3.32 7.39
C LEU A 81 8.88 -2.64 6.02
N ASP A 82 8.81 -1.31 5.98
CA ASP A 82 8.84 -0.51 4.75
C ASP A 82 10.14 -0.78 3.96
N THR A 83 11.27 -0.92 4.66
CA THR A 83 12.54 -1.28 4.02
C THR A 83 12.44 -2.65 3.36
N ARG A 84 11.92 -3.66 4.07
CA ARG A 84 11.77 -5.01 3.51
C ARG A 84 10.79 -5.02 2.33
N GLU A 85 9.66 -4.34 2.46
CA GLU A 85 8.67 -4.23 1.39
C GLU A 85 9.26 -3.59 0.14
N SER A 86 9.97 -2.47 0.31
CA SER A 86 10.66 -1.80 -0.79
C SER A 86 11.70 -2.69 -1.46
N GLU A 87 12.45 -3.50 -0.70
CA GLU A 87 13.42 -4.45 -1.25
C GLU A 87 12.74 -5.53 -2.09
N VAL A 88 11.60 -6.06 -1.62
CA VAL A 88 10.83 -7.04 -2.38
C VAL A 88 10.28 -6.41 -3.66
N TRP A 89 9.61 -5.26 -3.60
CA TRP A 89 9.11 -4.57 -4.78
C TRP A 89 10.21 -4.29 -5.80
N THR A 90 11.39 -3.84 -5.35
CA THR A 90 12.55 -3.60 -6.22
C THR A 90 12.99 -4.89 -6.90
N TYR A 91 13.09 -5.98 -6.15
CA TYR A 91 13.47 -7.27 -6.69
C TYR A 91 12.48 -7.76 -7.75
N LEU A 92 11.17 -7.69 -7.48
CA LEU A 92 10.13 -8.09 -8.43
C LEU A 92 10.20 -7.26 -9.72
N TRP A 93 10.34 -5.95 -9.58
CA TRP A 93 10.48 -5.02 -10.70
C TRP A 93 11.72 -5.34 -11.57
N GLU A 94 12.88 -5.51 -10.95
CA GLU A 94 14.14 -5.82 -11.65
C GLU A 94 14.11 -7.17 -12.38
N HIS A 95 13.27 -8.10 -11.93
CA HIS A 95 13.13 -9.44 -12.51
C HIS A 95 11.91 -9.56 -13.41
N GLU A 96 11.21 -8.46 -13.71
CA GLU A 96 10.01 -8.42 -14.54
C GLU A 96 8.92 -9.40 -14.03
N MET A 97 8.73 -9.47 -12.72
CA MET A 97 7.75 -10.34 -12.09
C MET A 97 6.58 -9.53 -11.53
N ASP A 98 5.37 -9.99 -11.79
CA ASP A 98 4.14 -9.54 -11.16
C ASP A 98 3.65 -10.62 -10.19
N CYS A 99 3.65 -10.29 -8.91
CA CYS A 99 3.19 -11.19 -7.84
C CYS A 99 1.82 -10.77 -7.29
N GLY A 100 1.09 -9.89 -8.00
CA GLY A 100 -0.13 -9.28 -7.50
C GLY A 100 0.10 -8.57 -6.16
N ASP A 101 -0.95 -8.51 -5.34
CA ASP A 101 -0.89 -7.98 -3.98
C ASP A 101 -0.65 -9.10 -2.96
N TRP A 102 0.53 -9.74 -3.02
CA TRP A 102 0.88 -10.91 -2.18
C TRP A 102 0.79 -10.63 -0.68
N MET A 103 0.88 -9.35 -0.29
CA MET A 103 0.77 -8.89 1.09
C MET A 103 -0.67 -8.99 1.62
N ASN A 104 -1.66 -8.94 0.73
CA ASN A 104 -3.08 -8.97 1.04
C ASN A 104 -3.77 -10.25 0.56
N GLU A 105 -3.01 -11.28 0.17
CA GLU A 105 -3.55 -12.59 -0.29
C GLU A 105 -4.45 -13.31 0.74
N ASP A 106 -4.20 -13.12 2.04
CA ASP A 106 -4.96 -13.74 3.15
C ASP A 106 -5.89 -12.73 3.84
N GLU A 107 -5.81 -11.46 3.45
CA GLU A 107 -6.96 -10.61 3.65
C GLU A 107 -7.99 -11.19 2.70
N ASP A 108 -8.96 -11.93 3.24
CA ASP A 108 -10.24 -12.07 2.60
C ASP A 108 -10.63 -10.63 2.26
N ASP A 109 -10.28 -10.18 1.05
CA ASP A 109 -10.95 -9.10 0.37
C ASP A 109 -12.33 -9.70 0.18
N ASP A 110 -13.12 -9.57 1.24
CA ASP A 110 -14.49 -10.02 1.44
C ASP A 110 -15.30 -9.28 0.37
N ASN A 111 -15.10 -9.65 -0.88
CA ASN A 111 -15.93 -9.32 -2.02
C ASN A 111 -16.38 -7.85 -2.05
N ASP A 112 -15.56 -6.90 -1.58
CA ASP A 112 -16.00 -5.50 -1.46
C ASP A 112 -16.00 -4.84 -2.85
N GLU A 113 -15.32 -5.42 -3.84
CA GLU A 113 -15.52 -5.09 -5.26
C GLU A 113 -16.98 -5.26 -5.71
N THR A 114 -17.77 -6.12 -5.06
CA THR A 114 -19.21 -6.24 -5.34
C THR A 114 -20.10 -5.28 -4.55
N LEU A 115 -19.54 -4.60 -3.53
CA LEU A 115 -20.27 -3.65 -2.68
C LEU A 115 -20.04 -2.18 -3.08
N TYR A 116 -19.02 -1.89 -3.89
CA TYR A 116 -18.93 -0.59 -4.53
C TYR A 116 -19.89 -0.56 -5.72
N PRO A 117 -20.95 0.27 -5.70
CA PRO A 117 -21.74 0.45 -6.91
C PRO A 117 -20.80 0.90 -8.01
N GLN A 118 -20.84 0.23 -9.17
CA GLN A 118 -20.09 0.65 -10.35
C GLN A 118 -20.37 2.13 -10.57
N LYS A 119 -19.31 2.92 -10.67
CA LYS A 119 -19.37 4.37 -10.82
C LYS A 119 -18.62 4.78 -12.07
N ILE A 120 -19.20 5.73 -12.81
CA ILE A 120 -18.51 6.40 -13.89
C ILE A 120 -18.02 7.75 -13.38
N TYR A 121 -16.70 7.94 -13.43
CA TYR A 121 -16.03 9.14 -12.93
C TYR A 121 -15.74 10.08 -14.09
N LEU A 122 -16.68 10.99 -14.37
CA LEU A 122 -16.45 12.05 -15.35
C LEU A 122 -15.63 13.18 -14.74
N SER A 123 -14.99 13.93 -15.62
CA SER A 123 -14.16 15.05 -15.20
C SER A 123 -14.98 16.14 -14.51
N GLY A 124 -14.35 16.92 -13.63
CA GLY A 124 -15.02 17.97 -12.86
C GLY A 124 -15.87 17.46 -11.69
N ARG A 125 -15.48 16.32 -11.10
CA ARG A 125 -16.17 15.68 -9.94
C ARG A 125 -17.60 15.22 -10.23
N ARG A 126 -17.95 14.99 -11.50
CA ARG A 126 -19.27 14.45 -11.85
C ARG A 126 -19.18 12.94 -11.80
N ILE A 127 -19.85 12.34 -10.83
CA ILE A 127 -19.82 10.89 -10.61
C ILE A 127 -21.22 10.35 -10.85
N PHE A 128 -21.34 9.35 -11.70
CA PHE A 128 -22.62 8.75 -12.07
C PHE A 128 -22.70 7.32 -11.57
N ASP A 129 -23.90 6.91 -11.21
CA ASP A 129 -24.23 5.51 -10.98
C ASP A 129 -24.10 4.73 -12.29
N ALA A 130 -23.56 3.53 -12.23
CA ALA A 130 -23.41 2.63 -13.36
C ALA A 130 -23.87 1.20 -13.02
N ASP A 131 -24.69 1.03 -11.97
CA ASP A 131 -25.36 -0.24 -11.72
C ASP A 131 -26.44 -0.51 -12.79
N PRO A 132 -26.30 -1.57 -13.61
CA PRO A 132 -27.27 -1.90 -14.66
C PRO A 132 -28.68 -2.20 -14.14
N LYS A 133 -28.85 -2.44 -12.83
CA LYS A 133 -30.17 -2.60 -12.20
C LYS A 133 -30.92 -1.29 -12.03
N ARG A 134 -30.20 -0.16 -11.95
CA ARG A 134 -30.76 1.18 -11.73
C ARG A 134 -30.63 2.09 -12.94
N VAL A 135 -29.59 1.89 -13.74
CA VAL A 135 -29.26 2.73 -14.90
C VAL A 135 -29.38 1.91 -16.19
N PRO A 136 -30.15 2.38 -17.19
CA PRO A 136 -30.23 1.71 -18.48
C PRO A 136 -28.84 1.58 -19.15
N GLN A 137 -28.59 0.44 -19.81
CA GLN A 137 -27.27 0.14 -20.39
C GLN A 137 -26.85 1.14 -21.47
N ASP A 138 -27.79 1.68 -22.23
CA ASP A 138 -27.54 2.73 -23.22
C ASP A 138 -27.03 4.02 -22.57
N VAL A 139 -27.54 4.38 -21.40
CA VAL A 139 -27.08 5.53 -20.62
C VAL A 139 -25.67 5.28 -20.07
N ILE A 140 -25.41 4.09 -19.52
CA ILE A 140 -24.07 3.68 -19.05
C ILE A 140 -23.05 3.81 -20.19
N ASN A 141 -23.37 3.24 -21.36
CA ASN A 141 -22.49 3.29 -22.52
C ASN A 141 -22.25 4.73 -22.99
N ALA A 142 -23.29 5.58 -23.00
CA ALA A 142 -23.17 6.98 -23.39
C ALA A 142 -22.29 7.78 -22.41
N LEU A 143 -22.40 7.53 -21.12
CA LEU A 143 -21.55 8.16 -20.09
C LEU A 143 -20.08 7.70 -20.21
N LEU A 144 -19.83 6.42 -20.46
CA LEU A 144 -18.48 5.91 -20.74
C LEU A 144 -17.89 6.54 -22.01
N ASP A 145 -18.70 6.72 -23.05
CA ASP A 145 -18.29 7.41 -24.28
C ASP A 145 -17.89 8.86 -24.02
N ILE A 146 -18.61 9.55 -23.13
CA ILE A 146 -18.24 10.90 -22.69
C ILE A 146 -16.88 10.86 -21.97
N ASP A 147 -16.70 9.98 -20.98
CA ASP A 147 -15.43 9.87 -20.23
C ASP A 147 -14.23 9.67 -21.16
N ARG A 148 -14.36 8.72 -22.09
CA ARG A 148 -13.34 8.42 -23.10
C ARG A 148 -12.98 9.66 -23.92
N ARG A 149 -13.98 10.37 -24.44
CA ARG A 149 -13.73 11.59 -25.25
C ARG A 149 -13.10 12.70 -24.43
N GLU A 150 -13.51 12.90 -23.17
CA GLU A 150 -12.85 13.86 -22.28
C GLU A 150 -11.38 13.48 -22.03
N GLY A 151 -11.10 12.19 -21.88
CA GLY A 151 -9.74 11.64 -21.81
C GLY A 151 -8.91 11.93 -23.05
N GLU A 152 -9.47 11.68 -24.24
CA GLU A 152 -8.82 11.96 -25.53
C GLU A 152 -8.50 13.46 -25.69
N ILE A 153 -9.45 14.35 -25.39
CA ILE A 153 -9.24 15.80 -25.48
C ILE A 153 -8.18 16.25 -24.47
N ARG A 154 -8.20 15.73 -23.23
CA ARG A 154 -7.15 16.03 -22.24
C ARG A 154 -5.78 15.59 -22.75
N SER A 155 -5.68 14.37 -23.26
CA SER A 155 -4.43 13.84 -23.81
C SER A 155 -3.89 14.72 -24.96
N GLN A 156 -4.76 15.14 -25.88
CA GLN A 156 -4.40 16.07 -26.95
C GLN A 156 -3.92 17.42 -26.41
N LEU A 157 -4.62 18.02 -25.46
CA LEU A 157 -4.22 19.29 -24.83
C LEU A 157 -2.87 19.18 -24.08
N TYR A 158 -2.61 18.04 -23.44
CA TYR A 158 -1.32 17.78 -22.80
C TYR A 158 -0.21 17.66 -23.84
N ARG A 159 -0.46 16.93 -24.93
CA ARG A 159 0.48 16.78 -26.05
C ARG A 159 0.79 18.12 -26.71
N GLU A 160 -0.22 18.93 -27.02
CA GLU A 160 -0.04 20.27 -27.56
C GLU A 160 0.79 21.16 -26.62
N ARG A 161 0.51 21.14 -25.32
CA ARG A 161 1.27 21.92 -24.34
C ARG A 161 2.74 21.48 -24.28
N TYR A 162 2.99 20.19 -24.34
CA TYR A 162 4.34 19.63 -24.28
C TYR A 162 5.13 19.93 -25.57
N CYS A 163 4.50 19.78 -26.74
CA CYS A 163 5.13 20.08 -28.03
C CYS A 163 5.32 21.59 -28.28
N ASN A 164 4.42 22.43 -27.77
CA ASN A 164 4.50 23.89 -27.93
C ASN A 164 5.36 24.57 -26.84
N PHE A 165 6.03 23.80 -25.97
CA PHE A 165 6.87 24.34 -24.89
C PHE A 165 8.06 25.17 -25.40
N ASN A 166 8.40 25.07 -26.69
CA ASN A 166 9.46 25.86 -27.31
C ASN A 166 9.02 27.24 -27.86
N GLU A 167 7.74 27.65 -27.74
CA GLU A 167 7.25 28.91 -28.32
C GLU A 167 6.90 30.03 -27.34
N THR A 168 7.27 29.95 -26.05
CA THR A 168 7.14 31.14 -25.17
C THR A 168 8.09 31.14 -24.00
N THR A 169 9.36 31.48 -24.27
CA THR A 169 10.15 32.18 -23.26
C THR A 169 9.55 33.56 -23.03
N GLY A 170 8.83 33.72 -21.91
CA GLY A 170 8.50 35.05 -21.36
C GLY A 170 7.08 35.22 -20.87
N ALA A 171 6.75 34.60 -19.73
CA ALA A 171 5.88 35.14 -18.66
C ALA A 171 5.48 33.99 -17.71
N LEU A 172 6.41 33.63 -16.82
CA LEU A 172 6.00 33.06 -15.54
C LEU A 172 5.35 34.19 -14.73
N ASP A 173 4.20 33.87 -14.14
CA ASP A 173 3.52 34.62 -13.09
C ASP A 173 2.84 35.95 -13.44
N GLU A 174 1.69 35.88 -14.11
CA GLU A 174 0.54 36.69 -13.70
C GLU A 174 -0.72 35.81 -13.71
N LYS A 175 -1.26 35.49 -12.52
CA LYS A 175 -2.62 34.98 -12.38
C LYS A 175 -3.57 36.18 -12.51
N PRO A 176 -4.37 36.33 -13.57
CA PRO A 176 -5.42 37.33 -13.56
C PRO A 176 -6.48 36.91 -12.52
N VAL A 177 -6.54 37.69 -11.45
CA VAL A 177 -7.64 37.70 -10.49
C VAL A 177 -8.90 38.10 -11.24
N GLY A 178 -9.95 37.26 -11.21
CA GLY A 178 -11.30 37.66 -11.61
C GLY A 178 -11.83 37.17 -12.95
N VAL A 179 -11.27 36.12 -13.56
CA VAL A 179 -11.95 35.42 -14.67
C VAL A 179 -12.81 34.31 -14.07
N GLU A 180 -14.14 34.42 -14.18
CA GLU A 180 -15.04 33.27 -14.07
C GLU A 180 -14.43 32.17 -14.94
N LYS A 181 -13.91 31.11 -14.31
CA LYS A 181 -13.18 30.06 -15.03
C LYS A 181 -14.17 29.45 -16.03
N ALA A 182 -14.04 29.85 -17.29
CA ALA A 182 -14.72 29.20 -18.39
C ALA A 182 -14.54 27.70 -18.23
N GLU A 183 -15.61 26.93 -18.45
CA GLU A 183 -15.53 25.50 -18.28
C GLU A 183 -14.34 24.95 -19.08
N PRO A 184 -13.57 24.01 -18.50
CA PRO A 184 -12.38 23.51 -19.17
C PRO A 184 -12.73 22.99 -20.57
N LYS A 185 -11.91 23.32 -21.59
CA LYS A 185 -12.18 22.95 -22.99
C LYS A 185 -12.36 21.45 -23.23
N TRP A 186 -11.82 20.62 -22.34
CA TRP A 186 -11.97 19.16 -22.38
C TRP A 186 -13.28 18.65 -21.78
N LYS A 187 -14.06 19.50 -21.10
CA LYS A 187 -15.29 19.10 -20.42
C LYS A 187 -16.42 19.04 -21.43
N ILE A 188 -17.02 17.86 -21.57
CA ILE A 188 -18.16 17.60 -22.44
C ILE A 188 -19.43 17.72 -21.61
N ALA A 189 -20.44 18.41 -22.16
CA ALA A 189 -21.75 18.54 -21.54
C ALA A 189 -22.44 17.17 -21.47
N VAL A 190 -22.97 16.83 -20.31
CA VAL A 190 -23.77 15.61 -20.12
C VAL A 190 -25.23 15.94 -20.42
N PRO A 191 -25.94 15.10 -21.19
CA PRO A 191 -27.37 15.28 -21.45
C PRO A 191 -28.19 15.38 -20.14
N GLU A 192 -29.19 16.25 -20.12
CA GLU A 192 -29.99 16.52 -18.93
C GLU A 192 -30.69 15.27 -18.39
N GLU A 193 -31.13 14.39 -19.29
CA GLU A 193 -31.73 13.10 -18.98
C GLU A 193 -30.80 12.14 -18.23
N TYR A 194 -29.48 12.34 -18.29
CA TYR A 194 -28.52 11.49 -17.58
C TYR A 194 -28.16 12.06 -16.21
N LEU A 195 -28.42 13.34 -15.96
CA LEU A 195 -28.14 13.99 -14.68
C LEU A 195 -28.92 13.38 -13.51
N GLN A 196 -30.05 12.74 -13.77
CA GLN A 196 -30.81 12.00 -12.75
C GLN A 196 -30.03 10.82 -12.14
N TYR A 197 -29.01 10.32 -12.85
CA TYR A 197 -28.13 9.25 -12.37
C TYR A 197 -26.83 9.79 -11.76
N GLN A 198 -26.67 11.12 -11.69
CA GLN A 198 -25.52 11.72 -11.01
C GLN A 198 -25.66 11.52 -9.50
N ILE A 199 -24.61 10.96 -8.90
CA ILE A 199 -24.54 10.76 -7.45
C ILE A 199 -24.32 12.13 -6.79
N PRO A 200 -25.18 12.55 -5.85
CA PRO A 200 -25.01 13.82 -5.16
C PRO A 200 -23.72 13.87 -4.34
N ASP A 201 -23.08 15.04 -4.30
CA ASP A 201 -21.85 15.27 -3.51
C ASP A 201 -22.01 14.89 -2.03
N SER A 202 -23.21 15.04 -1.46
CA SER A 202 -23.49 14.64 -0.07
C SER A 202 -23.34 13.14 0.15
N ILE A 203 -23.72 12.31 -0.82
CA ILE A 203 -23.54 10.85 -0.75
C ILE A 203 -22.07 10.50 -0.90
N LEU A 204 -21.38 11.13 -1.85
CA LEU A 204 -19.95 10.93 -2.08
C LEU A 204 -19.10 11.31 -0.86
N GLU A 205 -19.49 12.33 -0.11
CA GLU A 205 -18.82 12.74 1.12
C GLU A 205 -18.97 11.69 2.23
N VAL A 206 -20.18 11.11 2.37
CA VAL A 206 -20.44 10.03 3.33
C VAL A 206 -19.61 8.80 2.99
N GLU A 207 -19.57 8.41 1.71
CA GLU A 207 -18.76 7.27 1.25
C GLU A 207 -17.26 7.50 1.45
N ARG A 208 -16.76 8.71 1.16
CA ARG A 208 -15.36 9.07 1.40
C ARG A 208 -15.03 8.98 2.87
N LYS A 209 -15.89 9.53 3.73
CA LYS A 209 -15.69 9.46 5.18
C LYS A 209 -15.69 8.02 5.68
N ALA A 210 -16.62 7.19 5.21
CA ALA A 210 -16.67 5.78 5.57
C ALA A 210 -15.39 5.03 5.16
N ARG A 211 -14.86 5.32 3.96
CA ARG A 211 -13.58 4.79 3.48
C ARG A 211 -12.40 5.27 4.33
N ASP A 212 -12.35 6.57 4.63
CA ASP A 212 -11.30 7.15 5.47
C ASP A 212 -11.33 6.55 6.88
N ASP A 213 -12.51 6.31 7.44
CA ASP A 213 -12.69 5.69 8.75
C ASP A 213 -12.28 4.20 8.72
N LYS A 214 -12.64 3.45 7.67
CA LYS A 214 -12.18 2.06 7.46
C LYS A 214 -10.65 1.99 7.34
N TRP A 215 -10.05 2.89 6.56
CA TRP A 215 -8.60 2.96 6.39
C TRP A 215 -7.89 3.31 7.71
N LYS A 216 -8.40 4.29 8.46
CA LYS A 216 -7.86 4.64 9.79
C LYS A 216 -7.97 3.49 10.78
N ALA A 217 -9.09 2.76 10.76
CA ALA A 217 -9.26 1.59 11.62
C ALA A 217 -8.23 0.50 11.29
N LYS A 218 -7.99 0.23 10.00
CA LYS A 218 -6.98 -0.73 9.54
C LYS A 218 -5.55 -0.29 9.90
N ASP A 219 -5.19 0.99 9.70
CA ASP A 219 -3.88 1.50 10.11
C ASP A 219 -3.70 1.44 11.64
N GLU A 220 -4.75 1.70 12.42
CA GLU A 220 -4.66 1.60 13.87
C GLU A 220 -4.54 0.14 14.33
N GLU A 221 -5.31 -0.78 13.75
CA GLU A 221 -5.16 -2.22 13.99
C GLU A 221 -3.73 -2.70 13.69
N HIS A 222 -3.20 -2.31 12.53
CA HIS A 222 -1.83 -2.64 12.14
C HIS A 222 -0.79 -2.10 13.14
N LYS A 223 -0.96 -0.87 13.65
CA LYS A 223 -0.11 -0.33 14.73
C LYS A 223 -0.23 -1.17 16.00
N GLN A 224 -1.43 -1.54 16.41
CA GLN A 224 -1.64 -2.37 17.59
C GLN A 224 -0.99 -3.75 17.44
N ASP A 225 -0.99 -4.32 16.23
CA ASP A 225 -0.31 -5.58 15.94
C ASP A 225 1.21 -5.48 16.04
N ILE A 226 1.79 -4.38 15.55
CA ILE A 226 3.21 -4.08 15.74
C ILE A 226 3.54 -3.93 17.24
N LEU A 227 2.71 -3.18 17.96
CA LEU A 227 2.86 -2.91 19.41
C LEU A 227 2.69 -4.17 20.26
N ALA A 228 1.92 -5.15 19.79
CA ALA A 228 1.76 -6.46 20.40
C ALA A 228 2.87 -7.45 19.99
N GLY A 229 3.72 -7.08 19.03
CA GLY A 229 4.77 -7.94 18.49
C GLY A 229 4.23 -9.07 17.60
N ARG A 230 2.98 -8.96 17.12
CA ARG A 230 2.38 -9.88 16.15
C ARG A 230 2.95 -9.64 14.75
N VAL A 231 3.10 -8.36 14.39
CA VAL A 231 3.66 -7.93 13.11
C VAL A 231 5.08 -7.39 13.31
N SER A 232 6.01 -7.91 12.52
CA SER A 232 7.39 -7.44 12.38
C SER A 232 8.01 -8.08 11.14
N VAL A 233 9.20 -7.64 10.73
CA VAL A 233 9.88 -8.23 9.56
C VAL A 233 10.16 -9.72 9.68
N ARG A 234 10.15 -10.29 10.91
CA ARG A 234 10.30 -11.74 11.15
C ARG A 234 9.13 -12.55 10.59
N ASN A 235 7.94 -11.95 10.62
CA ASN A 235 6.67 -12.61 10.31
C ASN A 235 6.00 -11.97 9.09
N MET A 236 6.72 -11.09 8.37
CA MET A 236 6.22 -10.48 7.16
C MET A 236 6.12 -11.56 6.09
N LYS A 237 4.96 -11.64 5.43
CA LYS A 237 4.74 -12.56 4.32
C LYS A 237 5.63 -12.15 3.14
N MET A 238 6.37 -13.10 2.58
CA MET A 238 7.15 -12.90 1.36
C MET A 238 6.33 -13.43 0.17
N PRO A 239 6.48 -12.85 -1.03
CA PRO A 239 5.76 -13.34 -2.21
C PRO A 239 6.21 -14.75 -2.55
N ASP A 240 5.25 -15.59 -2.95
CA ASP A 240 5.56 -16.90 -3.53
C ASP A 240 5.89 -16.73 -5.01
N LEU A 241 7.18 -16.69 -5.35
CA LEU A 241 7.62 -16.50 -6.74
C LEU A 241 7.08 -17.52 -7.72
N SER A 242 6.72 -18.72 -7.26
CA SER A 242 6.16 -19.74 -8.15
C SER A 242 4.77 -19.37 -8.67
N LYS A 243 4.09 -18.45 -8.00
CA LYS A 243 2.78 -17.90 -8.38
C LYS A 243 2.89 -16.58 -9.14
N CYS A 244 4.09 -16.00 -9.24
CA CYS A 244 4.26 -14.73 -9.93
C CYS A 244 4.29 -14.93 -11.44
N GLU A 245 3.65 -14.02 -12.16
CA GLU A 245 3.63 -14.00 -13.61
C GLU A 245 4.82 -13.20 -14.12
N LYS A 246 5.44 -13.65 -15.20
CA LYS A 246 6.43 -12.81 -15.87
C LYS A 246 5.67 -11.75 -16.64
N LEU A 247 6.00 -10.48 -16.39
CA LEU A 247 5.51 -9.37 -17.19
C LEU A 247 6.01 -9.60 -18.62
N GLU A 248 5.12 -10.05 -19.51
CA GLU A 248 5.40 -9.99 -20.93
C GLU A 248 5.64 -8.53 -21.25
N VAL A 249 6.87 -8.21 -21.68
CA VAL A 249 7.22 -6.88 -22.16
C VAL A 249 6.23 -6.55 -23.27
N HIS A 250 5.18 -5.79 -22.96
CA HIS A 250 4.56 -4.95 -23.95
C HIS A 250 5.65 -3.96 -24.35
N VAL A 251 6.43 -4.38 -25.34
CA VAL A 251 7.23 -3.46 -26.14
C VAL A 251 6.17 -2.55 -26.71
N TRP A 252 5.95 -1.42 -26.05
CA TRP A 252 5.46 -0.24 -26.74
C TRP A 252 6.43 -0.09 -27.90
N HIS A 253 6.03 -0.57 -29.07
CA HIS A 253 6.66 -0.13 -30.30
C HIS A 253 6.37 1.36 -30.30
N ASP A 254 7.33 2.14 -29.79
CA ASP A 254 7.47 3.53 -30.14
C ASP A 254 7.74 3.54 -31.65
N ASP A 255 6.67 3.40 -32.42
CA ASP A 255 6.65 3.72 -33.84
C ASP A 255 6.81 5.24 -33.92
N TYR A 256 8.07 5.66 -33.95
CA TYR A 256 8.53 7.00 -34.31
C TYR A 256 8.24 7.31 -35.78
#